data_AF-A0A2V9KIR8-F1
#
_entry.id   AF-A0A2V9KIR8-F1
#
_cell.length_a   1.000
_cell.length_b   1.000
_cell.length_c   1.000
_cell.angle_alpha   90.00
_cell.angle_beta   90.00
_cell.angle_gamma   90.00
#
_symmetry.space_group_name_H-M   'P 1'
#
loop_
_entity.id
_entity.type
_entity.pdbx_description
1 polymer ?
#
loop_
_entity_poly.entity_id
_entity_poly.type
_entity_poly.pdbx_seq_one_letter_code
_entity_poly.pdbx_strand_id
1 'polypeptide(L)'
;MSLGGATANRFDSPNNVIRYRRQVGNLQVGYHVNEAAIFVQDNWRIRNGLTLNYGLRWESQFNPTPQADNTTVVNRLRNVSFPIGVAFDPTIMPNDAREFMPRVGLAWSPGRRTVIRANAGIFYARTPMLVFAGPMNNFRSTPGDVSLEFPLQPPAGQTSLPCGLTVYSQLKSIGVDLNNYTLDKLPVLTSAQAQSIGTACGLSVNILRGAQLLSTASDYRNPRALQWAGGFEHEVKPGWTAGFDFSYANTVHLQRNHDLNLNPPTIRAADGRPVYGPRFLTDFAQIWIRESSARSLYRAFVFRTNINRARYQFNAFYTLSWNYSDDDNERSATFTDAQDQFNRVGEYSYSRLDRRHQFAMFGTYSMPWGFQLGGSARLFSAAPFNATAGSDLNADGDNATDRPYSAVGVTMPRNGFRNRPVYVTNLRVGRQFRITEKSKLQFSVDLFNAFDNDNVIFAGNNLIYGPGINVTTGAAAPIDSRFKLLRNADGSYNTVNSPGDPFQLQIGLKFVF
;
A
#
# COMPACT_ATOMS: atom_id res chain seq x y z
N MET A 1 -20.67 -28.31 10.21
CA MET A 1 -21.26 -29.38 9.36
C MET A 1 -20.33 -30.58 9.42
N SER A 2 -20.63 -31.56 10.27
CA SER A 2 -19.81 -32.76 10.53
C SER A 2 -20.25 -33.95 9.66
N LEU A 3 -19.32 -34.91 9.51
CA LEU A 3 -19.42 -36.28 8.99
C LEU A 3 -20.67 -36.65 8.15
N GLY A 4 -20.46 -36.86 6.84
CA GLY A 4 -21.33 -37.63 5.93
C GLY A 4 -22.83 -37.28 6.01
N GLY A 5 -23.25 -36.24 5.29
CA GLY A 5 -24.64 -35.76 5.39
C GLY A 5 -25.66 -36.71 4.74
N ALA A 6 -26.84 -36.86 5.36
CA ALA A 6 -27.99 -37.65 4.93
C ALA A 6 -28.68 -37.18 3.63
N THR A 7 -28.21 -36.09 3.03
CA THR A 7 -28.78 -35.51 1.81
C THR A 7 -27.96 -35.94 0.60
N ALA A 8 -28.50 -36.90 -0.16
CA ALA A 8 -27.92 -37.28 -1.44
C ALA A 8 -27.83 -36.08 -2.38
N ASN A 9 -26.73 -35.99 -3.13
CA ASN A 9 -26.47 -34.98 -4.17
C ASN A 9 -26.50 -33.53 -3.65
N ARG A 10 -26.07 -33.29 -2.41
CA ARG A 10 -26.07 -31.95 -1.79
C ARG A 10 -25.29 -30.85 -2.54
N PHE A 11 -24.43 -31.24 -3.49
CA PHE A 11 -23.67 -30.31 -4.35
C PHE A 11 -24.24 -30.19 -5.78
N ASP A 12 -25.37 -30.84 -6.05
CA ASP A 12 -26.05 -30.87 -7.33
C ASP A 12 -27.11 -29.75 -7.40
N SER A 13 -26.63 -28.51 -7.46
CA SER A 13 -27.50 -27.33 -7.49
C SER A 13 -27.67 -26.81 -8.93
N PRO A 14 -28.88 -26.86 -9.52
CA PRO A 14 -29.12 -26.48 -10.92
C PRO A 14 -28.95 -24.98 -11.19
N ASN A 15 -28.99 -24.14 -10.15
CA ASN A 15 -28.84 -22.69 -10.27
C ASN A 15 -27.38 -22.22 -10.13
N ASN A 16 -26.41 -23.13 -10.19
CA ASN A 16 -24.99 -22.80 -10.14
C ASN A 16 -24.55 -22.02 -8.89
N VAL A 17 -25.30 -22.19 -7.79
CA VAL A 17 -25.09 -21.51 -6.50
C VAL A 17 -23.84 -22.07 -5.81
N ILE A 18 -23.50 -23.32 -6.12
CA ILE A 18 -22.36 -24.02 -5.55
C ILE A 18 -21.18 -23.92 -6.52
N ARG A 19 -20.04 -23.45 -6.01
CA ARG A 19 -18.79 -23.34 -6.77
C ARG A 19 -17.69 -24.10 -6.05
N TYR A 20 -16.87 -24.81 -6.82
CA TYR A 20 -15.61 -25.37 -6.34
C TYR A 20 -14.48 -24.50 -6.88
N ARG A 21 -13.69 -23.93 -5.98
CA ARG A 21 -12.49 -23.16 -6.32
C ARG A 21 -11.28 -23.81 -5.71
N ARG A 22 -10.27 -24.09 -6.53
CA ARG A 22 -8.99 -24.63 -6.05
C ARG A 22 -7.83 -23.89 -6.69
N GLN A 23 -6.89 -23.47 -5.86
CA GLN A 23 -5.55 -23.13 -6.32
C GLN A 23 -4.78 -24.42 -6.67
N VAL A 24 -4.33 -24.52 -7.92
CA VAL A 24 -3.64 -25.71 -8.45
C VAL A 24 -2.12 -25.56 -8.50
N GLY A 25 -1.62 -24.44 -8.00
CA GLY A 25 -0.22 -24.07 -8.04
C GLY A 25 0.61 -24.42 -6.82
N ASN A 26 1.93 -24.34 -7.01
CA ASN A 26 2.88 -24.22 -5.92
C ASN A 26 3.04 -22.73 -5.58
N LEU A 27 2.89 -22.33 -4.31
CA LEU A 27 3.11 -20.95 -3.89
C LEU A 27 4.58 -20.62 -3.57
N GLN A 28 5.46 -21.62 -3.64
CA GLN A 28 6.88 -21.45 -3.35
C GLN A 28 7.63 -20.99 -4.59
N VAL A 29 8.30 -19.86 -4.49
CA VAL A 29 9.16 -19.33 -5.54
C VAL A 29 10.48 -18.91 -4.91
N GLY A 30 11.59 -19.30 -5.55
CA GLY A 30 12.95 -18.99 -5.10
C GLY A 30 13.68 -18.24 -6.20
N TYR A 31 14.23 -17.08 -5.85
CA TYR A 31 15.05 -16.27 -6.74
C TYR A 31 15.98 -15.39 -5.92
N HIS A 32 17.01 -14.88 -6.59
CA HIS A 32 17.93 -13.91 -6.04
C HIS A 32 18.01 -12.70 -6.96
N VAL A 33 18.36 -11.55 -6.38
CA VAL A 33 18.68 -10.32 -7.09
C VAL A 33 20.15 -10.04 -6.80
N ASN A 34 20.92 -9.70 -7.83
CA ASN A 34 22.30 -9.26 -7.65
C ASN A 34 22.36 -7.74 -7.75
N GLU A 35 23.19 -7.10 -6.93
CA GLU A 35 23.35 -5.65 -6.91
C GLU A 35 24.84 -5.31 -7.05
N ALA A 36 25.16 -4.27 -7.81
CA ALA A 36 26.51 -3.72 -7.91
C ALA A 36 26.47 -2.22 -7.68
N ALA A 37 27.49 -1.68 -7.00
CA ALA A 37 27.60 -0.25 -6.79
C ALA A 37 29.06 0.20 -6.78
N ILE A 38 29.29 1.38 -7.32
CA ILE A 38 30.58 2.09 -7.30
C ILE A 38 30.30 3.52 -6.85
N PHE A 39 31.15 4.07 -5.99
CA PHE A 39 31.03 5.46 -5.58
C PHE A 39 32.39 6.14 -5.50
N VAL A 40 32.39 7.43 -5.82
CA VAL A 40 33.51 8.34 -5.61
C VAL A 40 32.95 9.59 -4.94
N GLN A 41 33.61 10.03 -3.88
CA GLN A 41 33.21 11.22 -3.14
C GLN A 41 34.47 11.95 -2.67
N ASP A 42 34.40 13.27 -2.70
CA ASP A 42 35.41 14.14 -2.12
C ASP A 42 34.78 15.16 -1.16
N ASN A 43 35.61 15.67 -0.25
CA ASN A 43 35.26 16.67 0.74
C ASN A 43 36.28 17.80 0.71
N TRP A 44 35.92 18.88 0.01
CA TRP A 44 36.79 20.02 -0.19
C TRP A 44 36.54 21.12 0.83
N ARG A 45 37.50 21.32 1.73
CA ARG A 45 37.54 22.48 2.63
C ARG A 45 38.06 23.70 1.88
N ILE A 46 37.16 24.44 1.24
CA ILE A 46 37.48 25.65 0.46
C ILE A 46 38.20 26.70 1.32
N ARG A 47 37.72 26.89 2.55
CA ARG A 47 38.34 27.74 3.59
C ARG A 47 37.82 27.35 4.96
N ASN A 48 38.37 27.94 6.02
CA ASN A 48 37.87 27.74 7.38
C ASN A 48 36.36 28.04 7.46
N GLY A 49 35.60 27.05 7.92
CA GLY A 49 34.14 27.13 8.03
C GLY A 49 33.39 26.96 6.71
N LEU A 50 34.01 26.75 5.55
CA LEU A 50 33.31 26.49 4.29
C LEU A 50 33.78 25.18 3.67
N THR A 51 32.85 24.24 3.52
CA THR A 51 33.12 22.89 3.06
C THR A 51 32.13 22.51 1.95
N LEU A 52 32.65 22.05 0.82
CA LEU A 52 31.89 21.51 -0.30
C LEU A 52 32.10 19.99 -0.35
N ASN A 53 31.02 19.23 -0.30
CA ASN A 53 30.99 17.79 -0.50
C ASN A 53 30.39 17.53 -1.87
N TYR A 54 31.02 16.66 -2.65
CA TYR A 54 30.47 16.26 -3.93
C TYR A 54 30.84 14.81 -4.20
N GLY A 55 29.97 14.11 -4.90
CA GLY A 55 30.19 12.71 -5.21
C GLY A 55 29.27 12.21 -6.30
N LEU A 56 29.67 11.08 -6.86
CA LEU A 56 28.92 10.33 -7.84
C LEU A 56 28.87 8.88 -7.36
N ARG A 57 27.65 8.34 -7.29
CA ARG A 57 27.43 6.91 -7.12
C ARG A 57 26.77 6.37 -8.38
N TRP A 58 27.21 5.20 -8.81
CA TRP A 58 26.50 4.36 -9.75
C TRP A 58 26.04 3.11 -9.01
N GLU A 59 24.81 2.68 -9.29
CA GLU A 59 24.24 1.44 -8.78
C GLU A 59 23.53 0.73 -9.93
N SER A 60 23.38 -0.59 -9.81
CA SER A 60 22.52 -1.35 -10.69
C SER A 60 21.98 -2.57 -9.96
N GLN A 61 20.68 -2.80 -10.17
CA GLN A 61 19.97 -3.98 -9.73
C GLN A 61 19.78 -4.93 -10.91
N PHE A 62 20.34 -6.14 -10.81
CA PHE A 62 20.16 -7.22 -11.76
C PHE A 62 19.03 -8.13 -11.30
N ASN A 63 17.88 -7.94 -11.94
CA ASN A 63 16.64 -8.65 -11.67
C ASN A 63 16.72 -10.11 -12.15
N PRO A 64 16.02 -11.05 -11.49
CA PRO A 64 16.01 -12.44 -11.91
C PRO A 64 15.30 -12.62 -13.25
N THR A 65 15.63 -13.68 -13.96
CA THR A 65 14.87 -14.09 -15.15
C THR A 65 13.54 -14.72 -14.73
N PRO A 66 12.38 -14.23 -15.21
CA PRO A 66 11.08 -14.82 -14.93
C PRO A 66 11.03 -16.33 -15.22
N GLN A 67 10.46 -17.11 -14.30
CA GLN A 67 10.14 -18.52 -14.56
C GLN A 67 8.84 -18.58 -15.38
N ALA A 68 8.99 -18.60 -16.71
CA ALA A 68 7.89 -18.51 -17.66
C ALA A 68 7.87 -19.72 -18.63
N ASP A 69 7.96 -20.94 -18.08
CA ASP A 69 7.98 -22.20 -18.83
C ASP A 69 6.58 -22.70 -19.26
N ASN A 70 5.50 -22.04 -18.84
CA ASN A 70 4.15 -22.31 -19.36
C ASN A 70 3.94 -21.62 -20.72
N THR A 71 4.48 -22.25 -21.77
CA THR A 71 4.42 -21.74 -23.15
C THR A 71 2.98 -21.50 -23.64
N THR A 72 1.98 -22.23 -23.14
CA THR A 72 0.57 -22.00 -23.47
C THR A 72 0.08 -20.64 -22.97
N VAL A 73 0.38 -20.26 -21.73
CA VAL A 73 0.03 -18.94 -21.18
C VAL A 73 0.85 -17.85 -21.85
N VAL A 74 2.16 -18.07 -21.95
CA VAL A 74 3.11 -17.09 -22.51
C VAL A 74 2.75 -16.74 -23.95
N ASN A 75 2.48 -17.71 -24.82
CA ASN A 75 2.17 -17.46 -26.23
C ASN A 75 0.82 -16.73 -26.43
N ARG A 76 -0.08 -16.79 -25.44
CA ARG A 76 -1.37 -16.07 -25.48
C ARG A 76 -1.27 -14.61 -25.06
N LEU A 77 -0.18 -14.21 -24.41
CA LEU A 77 -0.05 -12.89 -23.79
C LEU A 77 1.15 -12.10 -24.31
N ARG A 78 2.23 -12.80 -24.68
CA ARG A 78 3.45 -12.19 -25.21
C ARG A 78 3.12 -11.34 -26.43
N ASN A 79 3.50 -10.07 -26.37
CA ASN A 79 3.34 -9.09 -27.45
C ASN A 79 1.90 -8.93 -27.96
N VAL A 80 0.91 -9.29 -27.15
CA VAL A 80 -0.48 -8.93 -27.41
C VAL A 80 -0.61 -7.43 -27.22
N SER A 81 -1.17 -6.74 -28.24
CA SER A 81 -1.53 -5.34 -28.14
C SER A 81 -2.85 -5.22 -27.38
N PHE A 82 -2.78 -4.93 -26.08
CA PHE A 82 -3.99 -4.75 -25.27
C PHE A 82 -4.71 -3.46 -25.69
N PRO A 83 -6.04 -3.35 -25.48
CA PRO A 83 -6.80 -2.19 -25.93
C PRO A 83 -6.33 -0.85 -25.36
N ILE A 84 -5.63 -0.88 -24.22
CA ILE A 84 -5.01 0.30 -23.60
C ILE A 84 -3.70 0.76 -24.27
N GLY A 85 -3.26 0.08 -25.33
CA GLY A 85 -2.07 0.44 -26.10
C GLY A 85 -0.75 -0.02 -25.48
N VAL A 86 -0.79 -0.94 -24.52
CA VAL A 86 0.39 -1.51 -23.87
C VAL A 86 0.55 -2.97 -24.28
N ALA A 87 1.79 -3.40 -24.49
CA ALA A 87 2.16 -4.79 -24.72
C ALA A 87 3.32 -5.15 -23.76
N PHE A 88 3.44 -6.42 -23.41
CA PHE A 88 4.51 -6.92 -22.55
C PHE A 88 4.98 -8.32 -22.97
N ASP A 89 6.16 -8.72 -22.50
CA ASP A 89 6.65 -10.09 -22.61
C ASP A 89 6.84 -10.67 -21.19
N PRO A 90 6.06 -11.69 -20.79
CA PRO A 90 6.16 -12.29 -19.45
C PRO A 90 7.51 -12.99 -19.18
N THR A 91 8.32 -13.19 -20.22
CA THR A 91 9.65 -13.80 -20.11
C THR A 91 10.76 -12.80 -19.85
N ILE A 92 10.44 -11.50 -19.87
CA ILE A 92 11.40 -10.41 -19.72
C ILE A 92 11.10 -9.63 -18.44
N MET A 93 12.13 -9.46 -17.62
CA MET A 93 12.13 -8.48 -16.54
C MET A 93 13.39 -7.62 -16.69
N PRO A 94 13.25 -6.33 -17.09
CA PRO A 94 14.41 -5.52 -17.45
C PRO A 94 15.26 -5.20 -16.22
N ASN A 95 16.57 -5.10 -16.42
CA ASN A 95 17.50 -4.51 -15.45
C ASN A 95 17.57 -3.01 -15.67
N ASP A 96 17.73 -2.24 -14.59
CA ASP A 96 18.09 -0.82 -14.69
C ASP A 96 19.58 -0.66 -14.31
N ALA A 97 20.38 -0.28 -15.30
CA ALA A 97 21.82 -0.05 -15.15
C ALA A 97 22.19 1.43 -15.29
N ARG A 98 21.21 2.32 -15.42
CA ARG A 98 21.43 3.75 -15.68
C ARG A 98 21.22 4.60 -14.43
N GLU A 99 21.54 4.07 -13.26
CA GLU A 99 21.29 4.71 -11.96
C GLU A 99 22.47 5.54 -11.46
N PHE A 100 22.77 6.62 -12.20
CA PHE A 100 23.79 7.59 -11.78
C PHE A 100 23.21 8.60 -10.78
N MET A 101 23.84 8.67 -9.61
CA MET A 101 23.43 9.45 -8.44
C MET A 101 24.46 10.53 -8.13
N PRO A 102 24.51 11.64 -8.89
CA PRO A 102 25.29 12.80 -8.51
C PRO A 102 24.72 13.42 -7.23
N ARG A 103 25.61 13.86 -6.34
CA ARG A 103 25.27 14.50 -5.07
C ARG A 103 26.21 15.66 -4.81
N VAL A 104 25.67 16.74 -4.28
CA VAL A 104 26.42 17.91 -3.86
C VAL A 104 25.88 18.43 -2.53
N GLY A 105 26.76 18.87 -1.65
CA GLY A 105 26.43 19.40 -0.34
C GLY A 105 27.36 20.53 0.06
N LEU A 106 26.81 21.55 0.68
CA LEU A 106 27.51 22.72 1.19
C LEU A 106 27.31 22.80 2.70
N ALA A 107 28.38 23.00 3.44
CA ALA A 107 28.34 23.36 4.86
C ALA A 107 29.14 24.65 5.07
N TRP A 108 28.49 25.66 5.63
CA TRP A 108 29.10 26.96 5.84
C TRP A 108 28.82 27.52 7.25
N SER A 109 29.88 27.89 7.95
CA SER A 109 29.86 28.59 9.23
C SER A 109 30.40 30.01 9.03
N PRO A 110 29.53 31.00 8.73
CA PRO A 110 29.94 32.40 8.60
C PRO A 110 30.51 32.99 9.89
N GLY A 111 30.22 32.36 11.03
CA GLY A 111 30.77 32.70 12.33
C GLY A 111 30.64 31.50 13.28
N ARG A 112 30.89 31.72 14.58
CA ARG A 112 30.90 30.63 15.58
C ARG A 112 29.51 30.14 15.99
N ARG A 113 28.47 30.96 15.77
CA ARG A 113 27.10 30.70 16.25
C ARG A 113 26.16 30.23 15.16
N THR A 114 26.56 30.29 13.89
CA THR A 114 25.66 29.99 12.77
C THR A 114 26.26 28.92 11.89
N VAL A 115 25.43 27.95 11.51
CA VAL A 115 25.77 26.93 10.51
C VAL A 115 24.66 26.91 9.47
N ILE A 116 25.04 27.02 8.20
CA ILE A 116 24.17 26.88 7.04
C ILE A 116 24.54 25.58 6.34
N ARG A 117 23.54 24.79 5.96
CA ARG A 117 23.71 23.53 5.23
C ARG A 117 22.79 23.55 4.02
N ALA A 118 23.28 23.11 2.88
CA ALA A 118 22.48 22.85 1.69
C ALA A 118 22.95 21.55 1.04
N ASN A 119 22.04 20.82 0.41
CA ASN A 119 22.37 19.62 -0.33
C ASN A 119 21.36 19.40 -1.47
N ALA A 120 21.83 18.75 -2.52
CA ALA A 120 21.01 18.30 -3.64
C ALA A 120 21.58 17.00 -4.20
N GLY A 121 20.71 16.13 -4.71
CA GLY A 121 21.14 14.90 -5.34
C GLY A 121 20.02 14.14 -6.01
N ILE A 122 20.43 13.19 -6.84
CA ILE A 122 19.55 12.17 -7.41
C ILE A 122 19.75 10.88 -6.63
N PHE A 123 18.65 10.22 -6.30
CA PHE A 123 18.62 8.97 -5.55
C PHE A 123 17.74 7.98 -6.29
N TYR A 124 18.20 6.75 -6.45
CA TYR A 124 17.36 5.65 -6.92
C TYR A 124 17.00 4.75 -5.74
N ALA A 125 15.85 4.11 -5.84
CA ALA A 125 15.45 3.06 -4.92
C ALA A 125 15.44 1.73 -5.67
N ARG A 126 16.01 0.70 -5.05
CA ARG A 126 15.87 -0.66 -5.56
C ARG A 126 14.41 -1.11 -5.51
N THR A 127 14.06 -1.98 -6.43
CA THR A 127 12.76 -2.65 -6.46
C THR A 127 12.73 -3.77 -5.40
N PRO A 128 11.80 -3.72 -4.42
CA PRO A 128 11.73 -4.74 -3.36
C PRO A 128 11.44 -6.13 -3.91
N MET A 129 12.20 -7.16 -3.51
CA MET A 129 12.06 -8.52 -4.07
C MET A 129 10.63 -9.05 -4.06
N LEU A 130 9.83 -8.75 -3.03
CA LEU A 130 8.41 -9.16 -2.94
C LEU A 130 7.61 -8.86 -4.22
N VAL A 131 7.93 -7.78 -4.93
CA VAL A 131 7.20 -7.36 -6.12
C VAL A 131 7.49 -8.22 -7.34
N PHE A 132 8.57 -9.01 -7.31
CA PHE A 132 8.91 -10.00 -8.34
C PHE A 132 8.23 -11.35 -8.10
N ALA A 133 7.59 -11.56 -6.94
CA ALA A 133 6.97 -12.84 -6.62
C ALA A 133 5.92 -13.26 -7.66
N GLY A 134 5.04 -12.35 -8.11
CA GLY A 134 4.05 -12.63 -9.15
C GLY A 134 4.69 -12.96 -10.51
N PRO A 135 5.49 -12.07 -11.11
CA PRO A 135 6.17 -12.35 -12.38
C PRO A 135 7.00 -13.64 -12.38
N MET A 136 7.63 -14.00 -11.26
CA MET A 136 8.41 -15.23 -11.11
C MET A 136 7.55 -16.49 -10.92
N ASN A 137 6.26 -16.36 -10.65
CA ASN A 137 5.39 -17.46 -10.19
C ASN A 137 4.16 -17.70 -11.07
N ASN A 138 3.62 -16.68 -11.74
CA ASN A 138 2.33 -16.74 -12.45
C ASN A 138 2.42 -17.46 -13.81
N PHE A 139 3.61 -17.48 -14.43
CA PHE A 139 3.82 -17.98 -15.81
C PHE A 139 4.54 -19.33 -15.90
N ARG A 140 4.77 -20.01 -14.77
CA ARG A 140 5.46 -21.31 -14.74
C ARG A 140 4.53 -22.51 -14.93
N SER A 141 5.08 -23.71 -15.12
CA SER A 141 4.31 -24.97 -15.17
C SER A 141 4.71 -25.91 -14.02
N THR A 142 3.84 -26.25 -13.05
CA THR A 142 2.49 -25.73 -12.78
C THR A 142 2.50 -24.31 -12.21
N PRO A 143 1.60 -23.39 -12.67
CA PRO A 143 1.61 -21.97 -12.27
C PRO A 143 1.31 -21.83 -10.78
N GLY A 144 1.81 -20.79 -10.10
CA GLY A 144 1.75 -20.80 -8.63
C GLY A 144 0.47 -20.29 -7.95
N ASP A 145 -0.26 -19.36 -8.54
CA ASP A 145 -1.43 -18.69 -7.97
C ASP A 145 -2.61 -18.60 -8.95
N VAL A 146 -2.71 -19.60 -9.83
CA VAL A 146 -3.89 -19.79 -10.68
C VAL A 146 -4.94 -20.63 -9.96
N SER A 147 -6.20 -20.27 -10.15
CA SER A 147 -7.36 -20.98 -9.60
C SER A 147 -8.14 -21.69 -10.69
N LEU A 148 -8.56 -22.91 -10.41
CA LEU A 148 -9.61 -23.61 -11.13
C LEU A 148 -10.96 -23.28 -10.51
N GLU A 149 -11.97 -23.04 -11.34
CA GLU A 149 -13.36 -22.89 -10.91
C GLU A 149 -14.25 -23.90 -11.64
N PHE A 150 -15.07 -24.60 -10.87
CA PHE A 150 -16.15 -25.47 -11.34
C PHE A 150 -17.49 -24.98 -10.75
N PRO A 151 -18.61 -25.19 -11.46
CA PRO A 151 -18.70 -26.00 -12.68
C PRO A 151 -18.34 -25.21 -13.94
N LEU A 152 -17.75 -25.91 -14.91
CA LEU A 152 -17.56 -25.42 -16.25
C LEU A 152 -18.92 -25.02 -16.84
N GLN A 153 -18.95 -23.86 -17.47
CA GLN A 153 -20.16 -23.36 -18.12
C GLN A 153 -20.12 -23.71 -19.61
N PRO A 154 -21.29 -24.01 -20.22
CA PRO A 154 -21.36 -24.22 -21.65
C PRO A 154 -20.89 -22.98 -22.43
N PRO A 155 -20.24 -23.16 -23.59
CA PRO A 155 -19.92 -22.06 -24.48
C PRO A 155 -21.17 -21.24 -24.86
N ALA A 156 -20.97 -19.98 -25.25
CA ALA A 156 -22.06 -19.11 -25.69
C ALA A 156 -22.86 -19.78 -26.81
N GLY A 157 -24.19 -19.84 -26.65
CA GLY A 157 -25.10 -20.51 -27.59
C GLY A 157 -25.40 -21.98 -27.25
N GLN A 158 -24.80 -22.55 -26.20
CA GLN A 158 -25.13 -23.88 -25.69
C GLN A 158 -25.78 -23.79 -24.30
N THR A 159 -26.75 -24.67 -24.03
CA THR A 159 -27.50 -24.72 -22.76
C THR A 159 -27.16 -25.93 -21.90
N SER A 160 -26.29 -26.84 -22.37
CA SER A 160 -25.94 -28.07 -21.66
C SER A 160 -24.50 -28.50 -21.93
N LEU A 161 -23.97 -29.34 -21.05
CA LEU A 161 -22.69 -30.04 -21.20
C LEU A 161 -22.89 -31.54 -21.00
N PRO A 162 -22.17 -32.42 -21.72
CA PRO A 162 -22.25 -33.88 -21.56
C PRO A 162 -21.99 -34.36 -20.12
N CYS A 163 -21.14 -33.66 -19.37
CA CYS A 163 -20.82 -33.93 -17.97
C CYS A 163 -21.81 -33.34 -16.96
N GLY A 164 -22.83 -32.60 -17.41
CA GLY A 164 -23.73 -31.82 -16.57
C GLY A 164 -23.24 -30.41 -16.23
N LEU A 165 -24.12 -29.63 -15.58
CA LEU A 165 -23.92 -28.20 -15.31
C LEU A 165 -23.57 -27.88 -13.84
N THR A 166 -23.53 -28.90 -12.99
CA THR A 166 -23.36 -28.74 -11.54
C THR A 166 -21.98 -29.23 -11.10
N VAL A 167 -21.45 -28.70 -10.00
CA VAL A 167 -20.17 -29.20 -9.44
C VAL A 167 -20.24 -30.71 -9.21
N TYR A 168 -21.36 -31.20 -8.67
CA TYR A 168 -21.56 -32.62 -8.43
C TYR A 168 -21.50 -33.46 -9.72
N SER A 169 -22.29 -33.13 -10.75
CA SER A 169 -22.32 -33.88 -12.01
C SER A 169 -20.97 -33.90 -12.70
N GLN A 170 -20.27 -32.77 -12.71
CA GLN A 170 -18.95 -32.65 -13.32
C GLN A 170 -17.87 -33.44 -12.59
N LEU A 171 -17.81 -33.41 -11.26
CA LEU A 171 -16.85 -34.23 -10.50
C LEU A 171 -17.19 -35.72 -10.60
N LYS A 172 -18.48 -36.05 -10.60
CA LYS A 172 -18.95 -37.44 -10.79
C LYS A 172 -18.57 -38.00 -12.16
N SER A 173 -18.46 -37.17 -13.19
CA SER A 173 -18.05 -37.59 -14.55
C SER A 173 -16.65 -38.23 -14.61
N ILE A 174 -15.79 -37.93 -13.63
CA ILE A 174 -14.46 -38.55 -13.48
C ILE A 174 -14.40 -39.54 -12.30
N GLY A 175 -15.55 -39.98 -11.80
CA GLY A 175 -15.65 -40.93 -10.68
C GLY A 175 -15.49 -40.32 -9.28
N VAL A 176 -15.43 -38.99 -9.14
CA VAL A 176 -15.37 -38.32 -7.83
C VAL A 176 -16.80 -38.04 -7.34
N ASP A 177 -17.38 -38.99 -6.62
CA ASP A 177 -18.72 -38.81 -6.02
C ASP A 177 -18.63 -38.05 -4.69
N LEU A 178 -19.06 -36.78 -4.70
CA LEU A 178 -19.03 -35.90 -3.51
C LEU A 178 -19.92 -36.36 -2.35
N ASN A 179 -20.85 -37.30 -2.56
CA ASN A 179 -21.66 -37.87 -1.48
C ASN A 179 -20.83 -38.76 -0.55
N ASN A 180 -19.72 -39.31 -1.04
CA ASN A 180 -18.83 -40.17 -0.26
C ASN A 180 -17.89 -39.36 0.66
N TYR A 181 -17.98 -38.02 0.65
CA TYR A 181 -17.09 -37.14 1.40
C TYR A 181 -17.86 -36.32 2.42
N THR A 182 -17.21 -36.07 3.55
CA THR A 182 -17.71 -35.18 4.61
C THR A 182 -17.29 -33.74 4.28
N LEU A 183 -17.99 -32.73 4.81
CA LEU A 183 -17.71 -31.33 4.43
C LEU A 183 -16.31 -30.86 4.87
N ASP A 184 -15.79 -31.45 5.94
CA ASP A 184 -14.44 -31.25 6.45
C ASP A 184 -13.35 -32.03 5.67
N LYS A 185 -13.74 -32.94 4.77
CA LYS A 185 -12.81 -33.81 4.00
C LYS A 185 -13.21 -33.90 2.52
N LEU A 186 -13.61 -32.78 1.92
CA LEU A 186 -13.91 -32.75 0.48
C LEU A 186 -12.66 -33.04 -0.37
N PRO A 187 -12.80 -33.69 -1.53
CA PRO A 187 -11.68 -34.06 -2.37
C PRO A 187 -10.99 -32.84 -2.99
N VAL A 188 -9.67 -32.93 -3.14
CA VAL A 188 -8.81 -31.86 -3.65
C VAL A 188 -8.35 -32.28 -5.06
N LEU A 189 -8.99 -31.74 -6.10
CA LEU A 189 -8.85 -32.18 -7.51
C LEU A 189 -7.49 -31.81 -8.12
N THR A 190 -6.68 -32.79 -8.51
CA THR A 190 -5.41 -32.53 -9.22
C THR A 190 -5.64 -31.85 -10.57
N SER A 191 -4.61 -31.20 -11.14
CA SER A 191 -4.71 -30.58 -12.47
C SER A 191 -5.12 -31.58 -13.56
N ALA A 192 -4.68 -32.84 -13.46
CA ALA A 192 -5.05 -33.91 -14.39
C ALA A 192 -6.53 -34.34 -14.22
N GLN A 193 -7.04 -34.42 -12.99
CA GLN A 193 -8.46 -34.65 -12.73
C GLN A 193 -9.32 -33.51 -13.26
N ALA A 194 -8.88 -32.26 -13.07
CA ALA A 194 -9.55 -31.09 -13.63
C ALA A 194 -9.63 -31.18 -15.16
N GLN A 195 -8.52 -31.47 -15.84
CA GLN A 195 -8.50 -31.70 -17.29
C GLN A 195 -9.46 -32.81 -17.74
N SER A 196 -9.49 -33.93 -17.00
CA SER A 196 -10.37 -35.06 -17.29
C SER A 196 -11.85 -34.68 -17.21
N ILE A 197 -12.22 -33.79 -16.27
CA ILE A 197 -13.60 -33.25 -16.18
C ILE A 197 -13.93 -32.48 -17.46
N GLY A 198 -13.03 -31.62 -17.94
CA GLY A 198 -13.26 -30.90 -19.21
C GLY A 198 -13.45 -31.83 -20.38
N THR A 199 -12.58 -32.83 -20.51
CA THR A 199 -12.71 -33.84 -21.57
C THR A 199 -14.07 -34.54 -21.49
N ALA A 200 -14.52 -34.91 -20.29
CA ALA A 200 -15.86 -35.47 -20.07
C ALA A 200 -16.99 -34.47 -20.40
N CYS A 201 -16.74 -33.17 -20.23
CA CYS A 201 -17.64 -32.08 -20.63
C CYS A 201 -17.57 -31.73 -22.13
N GLY A 202 -16.74 -32.40 -22.93
CA GLY A 202 -16.50 -31.99 -24.32
C GLY A 202 -15.83 -30.61 -24.45
N LEU A 203 -15.17 -30.15 -23.39
CA LEU A 203 -14.50 -28.86 -23.31
C LEU A 203 -12.99 -29.05 -23.08
N SER A 204 -12.19 -28.09 -23.53
CA SER A 204 -10.85 -27.94 -22.95
C SER A 204 -11.02 -27.29 -21.57
N VAL A 205 -10.50 -27.90 -20.49
CA VAL A 205 -10.42 -27.19 -19.21
C VAL A 205 -9.39 -26.09 -19.37
N ASN A 206 -9.90 -24.88 -19.49
CA ASN A 206 -9.08 -23.71 -19.30
C ASN A 206 -8.76 -23.59 -17.81
N ILE A 207 -7.62 -24.17 -17.40
CA ILE A 207 -7.11 -24.09 -16.02
C ILE A 207 -6.75 -22.65 -15.61
N LEU A 208 -6.77 -21.73 -16.57
CA LEU A 208 -6.48 -20.31 -16.42
C LEU A 208 -7.77 -19.48 -16.36
N ARG A 209 -8.96 -20.09 -16.48
CA ARG A 209 -10.22 -19.36 -16.46
C ARG A 209 -10.38 -18.62 -15.14
N GLY A 210 -10.42 -17.30 -15.20
CA GLY A 210 -10.47 -16.45 -14.00
C GLY A 210 -9.14 -16.31 -13.28
N ALA A 211 -8.03 -16.79 -13.87
CA ALA A 211 -6.70 -16.53 -13.36
C ALA A 211 -6.42 -15.03 -13.41
N GLN A 212 -5.83 -14.54 -12.33
CA GLN A 212 -5.22 -13.23 -12.25
C GLN A 212 -3.74 -13.40 -12.50
N LEU A 213 -3.18 -12.63 -13.41
CA LEU A 213 -1.76 -12.70 -13.76
C LEU A 213 -1.11 -11.35 -13.48
N LEU A 214 0.11 -11.38 -12.98
CA LEU A 214 0.95 -10.22 -12.75
C LEU A 214 2.28 -10.41 -13.46
N SER A 215 2.61 -9.48 -14.37
CA SER A 215 3.92 -9.39 -15.01
C SER A 215 4.57 -8.04 -14.70
N THR A 216 5.80 -7.83 -15.17
CA THR A 216 6.47 -6.53 -15.17
C THR A 216 6.43 -5.92 -16.57
N ALA A 217 6.32 -4.59 -16.66
CA ALA A 217 6.39 -3.87 -17.92
C ALA A 217 7.77 -4.02 -18.56
N SER A 218 7.83 -4.13 -19.89
CA SER A 218 9.08 -4.31 -20.64
C SER A 218 10.03 -3.10 -20.52
N ASP A 219 9.53 -1.93 -20.14
CA ASP A 219 10.26 -0.68 -19.96
C ASP A 219 10.36 -0.24 -18.48
N TYR A 220 10.09 -1.16 -17.54
CA TYR A 220 10.11 -0.89 -16.11
C TYR A 220 11.45 -0.31 -15.65
N ARG A 221 11.37 0.76 -14.85
CA ARG A 221 12.52 1.45 -14.26
C ARG A 221 12.42 1.52 -12.75
N ASN A 222 13.58 1.59 -12.11
CA ASN A 222 13.63 1.80 -10.67
C ASN A 222 13.22 3.25 -10.31
N PRO A 223 12.53 3.47 -9.16
CA PRO A 223 12.13 4.79 -8.74
C PRO A 223 13.33 5.75 -8.60
N ARG A 224 13.15 6.99 -9.05
CA ARG A 224 14.18 8.03 -9.00
C ARG A 224 13.65 9.29 -8.32
N ALA A 225 14.30 9.71 -7.25
CA ALA A 225 14.02 10.94 -6.54
C ALA A 225 15.08 12.01 -6.82
N LEU A 226 14.63 13.19 -7.25
CA LEU A 226 15.41 14.42 -7.13
C LEU A 226 15.13 15.02 -5.75
N GLN A 227 16.16 15.10 -4.92
CA GLN A 227 16.05 15.69 -3.60
C GLN A 227 16.94 16.93 -3.49
N TRP A 228 16.42 17.95 -2.81
CA TRP A 228 17.21 19.07 -2.34
C TRP A 228 16.70 19.51 -0.98
N ALA A 229 17.63 19.86 -0.11
CA ALA A 229 17.33 20.32 1.22
C ALA A 229 18.30 21.45 1.59
N GLY A 230 17.84 22.36 2.42
CA GLY A 230 18.62 23.49 2.86
C GLY A 230 18.14 23.96 4.21
N GLY A 231 19.04 24.42 5.06
CA GLY A 231 18.68 24.85 6.39
C GLY A 231 19.77 25.66 7.04
N PHE A 232 19.40 26.34 8.12
CA PHE A 232 20.35 27.02 8.97
C PHE A 232 20.04 26.74 10.44
N GLU A 233 21.08 26.83 11.25
CA GLU A 233 21.02 26.71 12.69
C GLU A 233 21.80 27.86 13.31
N HIS A 234 21.23 28.45 14.35
CA HIS A 234 21.80 29.57 15.06
C HIS A 234 21.76 29.33 16.57
N GLU A 235 22.90 29.47 17.23
CA GLU A 235 23.01 29.57 18.67
C GLU A 235 22.56 30.97 19.11
N VAL A 236 21.32 31.05 19.62
CA VAL A 236 20.72 32.30 20.12
C VAL A 236 21.44 32.77 21.38
N LYS A 237 21.76 31.82 22.27
CA LYS A 237 22.57 32.00 23.48
C LYS A 237 23.15 30.64 23.89
N PRO A 238 24.14 30.58 24.80
CA PRO A 238 24.70 29.30 25.26
C PRO A 238 23.61 28.29 25.62
N GLY A 239 23.66 27.09 25.04
CA GLY A 239 22.67 26.05 25.29
C GLY A 239 21.25 26.33 24.78
N TRP A 240 21.05 27.27 23.84
CA TRP A 240 19.81 27.40 23.07
C TRP A 240 20.14 27.59 21.59
N THR A 241 19.78 26.61 20.78
CA THR A 241 19.85 26.68 19.32
C THR A 241 18.46 26.70 18.70
N ALA A 242 18.29 27.53 17.69
CA ALA A 242 17.11 27.57 16.85
C ALA A 242 17.53 27.31 15.41
N GLY A 243 16.65 26.68 14.64
CA GLY A 243 16.94 26.35 13.26
C GLY A 243 15.72 26.22 12.39
N PHE A 244 15.98 26.23 11.10
CA PHE A 244 15.00 26.08 10.04
C PHE A 244 15.59 25.16 8.97
N ASP A 245 14.77 24.24 8.46
CA ASP A 245 15.10 23.39 7.33
C ASP A 245 13.97 23.39 6.31
N PHE A 246 14.35 23.33 5.05
CA PHE A 246 13.49 23.06 3.92
C PHE A 246 13.90 21.72 3.31
N SER A 247 12.91 20.93 2.91
CA SER A 247 13.11 19.66 2.21
C SER A 247 12.16 19.56 1.03
N TYR A 248 12.69 19.10 -0.11
CA TYR A 248 11.94 18.80 -1.31
C TYR A 248 12.39 17.46 -1.86
N ALA A 249 11.42 16.62 -2.24
CA ALA A 249 11.64 15.39 -2.95
C ALA A 249 10.60 15.24 -4.05
N ASN A 250 11.05 15.18 -5.30
CA ASN A 250 10.23 14.83 -6.45
C ASN A 250 10.65 13.46 -6.95
N THR A 251 9.75 12.49 -6.84
CA THR A 251 10.02 11.09 -7.20
C THR A 251 9.22 10.73 -8.44
N VAL A 252 9.91 10.16 -9.42
CA VAL A 252 9.33 9.62 -10.65
C VAL A 252 9.69 8.14 -10.77
N HIS A 253 9.05 7.45 -11.71
CA HIS A 253 9.23 6.01 -11.89
C HIS A 253 8.83 5.20 -10.66
N LEU A 254 7.90 5.72 -9.85
CA LEU A 254 7.29 4.93 -8.81
C LEU A 254 6.48 3.80 -9.45
N GLN A 255 6.52 2.65 -8.80
CA GLN A 255 5.81 1.46 -9.23
C GLN A 255 4.30 1.61 -9.03
N ARG A 256 3.53 1.08 -9.97
CA ARG A 256 2.09 0.81 -9.82
C ARG A 256 1.70 -0.43 -10.59
N ASN A 257 0.56 -1.01 -10.24
CA ASN A 257 -0.08 -2.02 -11.07
C ASN A 257 -1.08 -1.36 -12.02
N HIS A 258 -1.26 -1.96 -13.18
CA HIS A 258 -2.17 -1.49 -14.22
C HIS A 258 -2.83 -2.70 -14.88
N ASP A 259 -4.16 -2.73 -14.91
CA ASP A 259 -4.90 -3.85 -15.49
C ASP A 259 -5.08 -3.68 -17.00
N LEU A 260 -4.38 -4.52 -17.77
CA LEU A 260 -4.41 -4.46 -19.22
C LEU A 260 -5.61 -5.19 -19.83
N ASN A 261 -6.29 -6.08 -19.08
CA ASN A 261 -7.34 -6.94 -19.64
C ASN A 261 -8.71 -6.26 -19.75
N LEU A 262 -8.74 -4.93 -19.75
CA LEU A 262 -9.95 -4.11 -19.90
C LEU A 262 -10.09 -3.61 -21.33
N ASN A 263 -11.33 -3.63 -21.83
CA ASN A 263 -11.69 -2.89 -23.04
C ASN A 263 -11.88 -1.39 -22.71
N PRO A 264 -11.75 -0.48 -23.69
CA PRO A 264 -11.98 0.94 -23.46
C PRO A 264 -13.38 1.16 -22.87
N PRO A 265 -13.51 1.98 -21.81
CA PRO A 265 -14.79 2.17 -21.15
C PRO A 265 -15.75 2.99 -22.03
N THR A 266 -17.03 2.81 -21.81
CA THR A 266 -18.08 3.68 -22.34
C THR A 266 -18.59 4.59 -21.23
N ILE A 267 -19.02 5.81 -21.58
CA ILE A 267 -19.57 6.74 -20.58
C ILE A 267 -21.04 6.40 -20.34
N ARG A 268 -21.38 6.02 -19.11
CA ARG A 268 -22.77 5.82 -18.69
C ARG A 268 -23.49 7.17 -18.63
N ALA A 269 -24.52 7.34 -19.45
CA ALA A 269 -25.21 8.62 -19.62
C ALA A 269 -25.85 9.17 -18.33
N ALA A 270 -26.32 8.29 -17.43
CA ALA A 270 -27.01 8.70 -16.21
C ALA A 270 -26.11 9.48 -15.24
N ASP A 271 -24.87 9.04 -15.03
CA ASP A 271 -23.97 9.60 -14.00
C ASP A 271 -22.61 10.06 -14.55
N GLY A 272 -22.36 9.85 -15.85
CA GLY A 272 -21.12 10.22 -16.51
C GLY A 272 -19.91 9.38 -16.10
N ARG A 273 -20.10 8.20 -15.51
CA ARG A 273 -18.98 7.29 -15.16
C ARG A 273 -18.46 6.54 -16.39
N PRO A 274 -17.13 6.38 -16.54
CA PRO A 274 -16.57 5.33 -17.37
C PRO A 274 -17.04 3.97 -16.83
N VAL A 275 -17.59 3.14 -17.71
CA VAL A 275 -18.04 1.77 -17.41
C VAL A 275 -17.40 0.81 -18.40
N TYR A 276 -16.76 -0.20 -17.86
CA TYR A 276 -16.03 -1.24 -18.56
C TYR A 276 -16.97 -2.36 -19.01
N GLY A 277 -16.73 -2.84 -20.23
CA GLY A 277 -17.41 -4.02 -20.76
C GLY A 277 -16.75 -5.33 -20.31
N PRO A 278 -17.10 -6.45 -20.95
CA PRO A 278 -16.40 -7.72 -20.77
C PRO A 278 -14.89 -7.56 -21.01
N ARG A 279 -14.10 -8.41 -20.34
CA ARG A 279 -12.64 -8.47 -20.49
C ARG A 279 -12.24 -8.72 -21.94
N PHE A 280 -11.07 -8.18 -22.33
CA PHE A 280 -10.53 -8.34 -23.68
C PHE A 280 -10.20 -9.81 -23.98
N LEU A 281 -9.43 -10.45 -23.10
CA LEU A 281 -9.20 -11.89 -23.10
C LEU A 281 -10.13 -12.52 -22.06
N THR A 282 -11.23 -13.11 -22.53
CA THR A 282 -12.29 -13.71 -21.70
C THR A 282 -11.84 -14.93 -20.89
N ASP A 283 -10.72 -15.51 -21.28
CA ASP A 283 -10.07 -16.62 -20.59
C ASP A 283 -9.38 -16.19 -19.29
N PHE A 284 -9.13 -14.90 -19.06
CA PHE A 284 -8.45 -14.39 -17.87
C PHE A 284 -9.32 -13.38 -17.11
N ALA A 285 -9.08 -13.25 -15.81
CA ALA A 285 -9.64 -12.16 -15.03
C ALA A 285 -8.79 -10.90 -15.23
N GLN A 286 -8.15 -10.38 -14.19
CA GLN A 286 -7.21 -9.28 -14.32
C GLN A 286 -5.86 -9.75 -14.90
N ILE A 287 -5.28 -8.94 -15.79
CA ILE A 287 -3.88 -9.10 -16.22
C ILE A 287 -3.17 -7.81 -15.83
N TRP A 288 -2.55 -7.84 -14.67
CA TRP A 288 -1.80 -6.71 -14.16
C TRP A 288 -0.40 -6.70 -14.75
N ILE A 289 0.04 -5.50 -15.13
CA ILE A 289 1.45 -5.21 -15.29
C ILE A 289 1.91 -4.30 -14.17
N ARG A 290 3.11 -4.56 -13.68
CA ARG A 290 3.84 -3.63 -12.84
C ARG A 290 4.61 -2.68 -13.73
N GLU A 291 4.21 -1.43 -13.73
CA GLU A 291 4.83 -0.35 -14.50
C GLU A 291 5.43 0.70 -13.59
N SER A 292 6.30 1.54 -14.14
CA SER A 292 7.01 2.62 -13.43
C SER A 292 6.53 4.00 -13.90
N SER A 293 5.22 4.23 -13.85
CA SER A 293 4.55 5.45 -14.35
C SER A 293 4.07 6.39 -13.24
N ALA A 294 4.15 5.98 -11.96
CA ALA A 294 3.71 6.79 -10.84
C ALA A 294 4.74 7.86 -10.42
N ARG A 295 4.25 8.88 -9.71
CA ARG A 295 5.06 10.00 -9.23
C ARG A 295 4.57 10.53 -7.87
N SER A 296 5.49 11.17 -7.15
CA SER A 296 5.20 11.85 -5.89
C SER A 296 6.00 13.15 -5.74
N LEU A 297 5.46 14.07 -4.94
CA LEU A 297 6.08 15.34 -4.61
C LEU A 297 5.88 15.64 -3.12
N TYR A 298 6.98 15.63 -2.39
CA TYR A 298 7.05 16.02 -0.98
C TYR A 298 7.76 17.36 -0.83
N ARG A 299 7.19 18.25 -0.01
CA ARG A 299 7.78 19.53 0.36
C ARG A 299 7.53 19.79 1.84
N ALA A 300 8.54 20.22 2.58
CA ALA A 300 8.40 20.51 3.99
C ALA A 300 9.26 21.69 4.44
N PHE A 301 8.70 22.45 5.37
CA PHE A 301 9.39 23.42 6.20
C PHE A 301 9.42 22.88 7.63
N VAL A 302 10.60 22.83 8.24
CA VAL A 302 10.81 22.35 9.60
C VAL A 302 11.40 23.48 10.41
N PHE A 303 10.72 23.85 11.49
CA PHE A 303 11.22 24.79 12.48
C PHE A 303 11.64 23.98 13.70
N ARG A 304 12.87 24.18 14.18
CA ARG A 304 13.40 23.46 15.33
C ARG A 304 13.95 24.39 16.39
N THR A 305 13.81 23.99 17.65
CA THR A 305 14.46 24.63 18.79
C THR A 305 14.98 23.55 19.72
N ASN A 306 16.21 23.71 20.19
CA ASN A 306 16.85 22.87 21.19
C ASN A 306 17.38 23.75 22.31
N ILE A 307 17.05 23.40 23.54
CA ILE A 307 17.53 24.05 24.74
C ILE A 307 18.19 22.97 25.59
N ASN A 308 19.46 23.14 25.89
CA ASN A 308 20.25 22.23 26.71
C ASN A 308 20.95 23.01 27.82
N ARG A 309 20.37 22.96 29.02
CA ARG A 309 20.87 23.61 30.24
C ARG A 309 20.93 22.60 31.37
N ALA A 310 21.71 22.91 32.41
CA ALA A 310 21.97 21.98 33.52
C ALA A 310 20.70 21.43 34.19
N ARG A 311 19.63 22.22 34.28
CA ARG A 311 18.35 21.79 34.89
C ARG A 311 17.26 21.44 33.90
N TYR A 312 17.35 21.86 32.63
CA TYR A 312 16.30 21.60 31.64
C TYR A 312 16.88 21.29 30.27
N GLN A 313 16.35 20.24 29.66
CA GLN A 313 16.61 19.85 28.29
C GLN A 313 15.29 19.84 27.55
N PHE A 314 15.22 20.49 26.40
CA PHE A 314 13.98 20.62 25.65
C PHE A 314 14.26 20.66 24.15
N ASN A 315 13.46 19.94 23.39
CA ASN A 315 13.44 19.97 21.94
C ASN A 315 12.00 20.18 21.48
N ALA A 316 11.81 21.03 20.48
CA ALA A 316 10.55 21.12 19.76
C ALA A 316 10.79 21.27 18.26
N PHE A 317 9.93 20.62 17.49
CA PHE A 317 9.93 20.57 16.05
C PHE A 317 8.52 20.84 15.55
N TYR A 318 8.39 21.77 14.60
CA TYR A 318 7.17 22.01 13.87
C TYR A 318 7.42 21.81 12.38
N THR A 319 6.72 20.87 11.78
CA THR A 319 6.80 20.57 10.35
C THR A 319 5.52 20.99 9.66
N LEU A 320 5.64 21.89 8.69
CA LEU A 320 4.60 22.24 7.73
C LEU A 320 4.93 21.56 6.40
N SER A 321 4.15 20.56 5.99
CA SER A 321 4.46 19.76 4.81
C SER A 321 3.30 19.57 3.86
N TRP A 322 3.62 19.32 2.59
CA TRP A 322 2.71 18.90 1.51
C TRP A 322 3.26 17.62 0.92
N ASN A 323 2.44 16.58 0.84
CA ASN A 323 2.75 15.35 0.13
C ASN A 323 1.68 15.07 -0.94
N TYR A 324 2.10 15.02 -2.19
CA TYR A 324 1.25 14.68 -3.33
C TYR A 324 1.76 13.40 -3.99
N SER A 325 0.85 12.61 -4.53
CA SER A 325 1.15 11.44 -5.34
C SER A 325 0.00 11.19 -6.30
N ASP A 326 0.19 10.33 -7.28
CA ASP A 326 -0.89 9.73 -8.08
C ASP A 326 -1.07 8.23 -7.83
N ASP A 327 -0.18 7.62 -7.04
CA ASP A 327 -0.31 6.27 -6.51
C ASP A 327 0.30 6.25 -5.11
N ASP A 328 -0.39 5.64 -4.15
CA ASP A 328 0.08 5.58 -2.76
C ASP A 328 0.56 4.19 -2.36
N ASN A 329 0.74 3.26 -3.30
CA ASN A 329 1.13 1.87 -3.08
C ASN A 329 2.30 1.68 -2.09
N GLU A 330 2.02 1.01 -0.96
CA GLU A 330 3.03 0.67 0.06
C GLU A 330 3.54 -0.78 -0.10
N ARG A 331 2.68 -1.71 -0.58
CA ARG A 331 2.95 -3.17 -0.66
C ARG A 331 2.08 -3.92 -1.69
N SER A 332 1.39 -3.24 -2.58
CA SER A 332 0.44 -3.82 -3.53
C SER A 332 1.21 -4.63 -4.56
N ALA A 333 1.36 -5.93 -4.29
CA ALA A 333 1.74 -6.92 -5.27
C ALA A 333 0.56 -7.15 -6.24
N THR A 334 -0.67 -7.17 -5.75
CA THR A 334 -1.80 -7.86 -6.42
C THR A 334 -3.06 -7.01 -6.66
N PHE A 335 -2.99 -5.68 -6.68
CA PHE A 335 -4.18 -4.85 -6.97
C PHE A 335 -3.78 -3.50 -7.58
N THR A 336 -4.76 -2.82 -8.18
CA THR A 336 -4.65 -1.47 -8.74
C THR A 336 -5.26 -0.45 -7.78
N ASP A 337 -4.73 0.78 -7.73
CA ASP A 337 -5.31 1.86 -6.89
C ASP A 337 -6.07 2.92 -7.71
N ALA A 338 -5.92 2.91 -9.05
CA ALA A 338 -6.60 3.86 -9.92
C ALA A 338 -8.08 3.48 -10.13
N GLN A 339 -8.95 4.48 -10.19
CA GLN A 339 -10.37 4.26 -10.48
C GLN A 339 -10.62 4.06 -11.98
N ASP A 340 -9.86 4.76 -12.82
CA ASP A 340 -9.96 4.64 -14.28
C ASP A 340 -8.58 4.24 -14.81
N GLN A 341 -8.48 3.01 -15.31
CA GLN A 341 -7.23 2.45 -15.82
C GLN A 341 -6.79 3.18 -17.11
N PHE A 342 -7.74 3.65 -17.94
CA PHE A 342 -7.48 4.38 -19.19
C PHE A 342 -7.19 5.87 -18.97
N ASN A 343 -7.70 6.49 -17.90
CA ASN A 343 -7.46 7.89 -17.59
C ASN A 343 -7.09 8.13 -16.12
N ARG A 344 -5.79 8.29 -15.87
CA ARG A 344 -5.22 8.47 -14.51
C ARG A 344 -4.89 9.93 -14.15
N VAL A 345 -5.29 10.90 -14.98
CA VAL A 345 -4.98 12.32 -14.73
C VAL A 345 -5.56 12.79 -13.38
N GLY A 346 -6.76 12.31 -13.03
CA GLY A 346 -7.44 12.63 -11.78
C GLY A 346 -6.86 11.96 -10.53
N GLU A 347 -5.88 11.08 -10.66
CA GLU A 347 -5.28 10.37 -9.52
C GLU A 347 -4.26 11.25 -8.78
N TYR A 348 -3.63 12.22 -9.45
CA TYR A 348 -2.64 13.09 -8.81
C TYR A 348 -3.28 14.06 -7.82
N SER A 349 -3.13 13.76 -6.53
CA SER A 349 -3.76 14.46 -5.41
C SER A 349 -2.90 14.32 -4.15
N TYR A 350 -3.41 14.73 -2.98
CA TYR A 350 -2.74 14.48 -1.71
C TYR A 350 -2.45 12.99 -1.53
N SER A 351 -1.28 12.66 -1.01
CA SER A 351 -0.96 11.29 -0.57
C SER A 351 -1.70 10.96 0.73
N ARG A 352 -2.06 9.69 0.96
CA ARG A 352 -2.54 9.19 2.26
C ARG A 352 -1.55 9.44 3.40
N LEU A 353 -0.28 9.64 3.07
CA LEU A 353 0.79 9.96 4.01
C LEU A 353 0.94 11.47 4.27
N ASP A 354 0.17 12.33 3.60
CA ASP A 354 0.22 13.77 3.83
C ASP A 354 -0.17 14.11 5.26
N ARG A 355 0.70 14.87 5.91
CA ARG A 355 0.44 15.46 7.22
C ARG A 355 0.80 16.93 7.15
N ARG A 356 -0.22 17.76 6.95
CA ARG A 356 -0.07 19.21 6.79
C ARG A 356 0.74 19.82 7.93
N HIS A 357 0.32 19.59 9.16
CA HIS A 357 0.96 20.09 10.37
C HIS A 357 1.40 18.91 11.24
N GLN A 358 2.66 18.92 11.64
CA GLN A 358 3.19 17.99 12.63
C GLN A 358 3.93 18.79 13.69
N PHE A 359 3.62 18.54 14.95
CA PHE A 359 4.34 19.12 16.08
C PHE A 359 4.85 17.99 16.96
N ALA A 360 6.14 18.01 17.26
CA ALA A 360 6.76 17.08 18.18
C ALA A 360 7.58 17.86 19.19
N MET A 361 7.37 17.61 20.47
CA MET A 361 8.21 18.14 21.55
C MET A 361 8.57 17.06 22.55
N PHE A 362 9.73 17.20 23.16
CA PHE A 362 10.13 16.39 24.30
C PHE A 362 11.11 17.16 25.16
N GLY A 363 11.06 16.91 26.46
CA GLY A 363 11.97 17.57 27.38
C GLY A 363 11.97 16.95 28.77
N THR A 364 12.98 17.32 29.53
CA THR A 364 13.16 16.95 30.92
C THR A 364 13.47 18.19 31.75
N TYR A 365 13.04 18.16 33.00
CA TYR A 365 13.33 19.20 33.99
C TYR A 365 13.74 18.55 35.31
N SER A 366 14.98 18.78 35.71
CA SER A 366 15.52 18.40 37.01
C SER A 366 15.13 19.44 38.04
N MET A 367 14.13 19.08 38.86
CA MET A 367 13.63 19.90 39.95
C MET A 367 14.54 19.78 41.19
N PRO A 368 14.40 20.71 42.16
CA PRO A 368 14.96 20.52 43.50
C PRO A 368 14.51 19.20 44.14
N TRP A 369 15.22 18.79 45.21
CA TRP A 369 14.90 17.61 46.02
C TRP A 369 14.92 16.24 45.30
N GLY A 370 15.62 16.18 44.15
CA GLY A 370 15.88 14.93 43.42
C GLY A 370 14.74 14.48 42.50
N PHE A 371 13.76 15.36 42.24
CA PHE A 371 12.68 15.09 41.29
C PHE A 371 13.10 15.37 39.85
N GLN A 372 12.58 14.57 38.92
CA GLN A 372 12.76 14.71 37.48
C GLN A 372 11.39 14.67 36.81
N LEU A 373 11.06 15.73 36.07
CA LEU A 373 9.93 15.73 35.16
C LEU A 373 10.41 15.38 33.76
N GLY A 374 9.64 14.57 33.06
CA GLY A 374 9.78 14.30 31.63
C GLY A 374 8.45 14.53 30.95
N GLY A 375 8.48 15.01 29.71
CA GLY A 375 7.28 15.17 28.91
C GLY A 375 7.59 15.01 27.44
N SER A 376 6.61 14.51 26.70
CA SER A 376 6.64 14.50 25.24
C SER A 376 5.25 14.73 24.67
N ALA A 377 5.14 15.39 23.53
CA ALA A 377 3.91 15.47 22.78
C ALA A 377 4.18 15.26 21.28
N ARG A 378 3.26 14.58 20.60
CA ARG A 378 3.21 14.44 19.15
C ARG A 378 1.80 14.76 18.69
N LEU A 379 1.66 15.82 17.91
CA LEU A 379 0.38 16.32 17.41
C LEU A 379 0.43 16.30 15.88
N PHE A 380 -0.54 15.62 15.27
CA PHE A 380 -0.65 15.50 13.82
C PHE A 380 -1.99 16.04 13.36
N SER A 381 -1.98 16.92 12.35
CA SER A 381 -3.20 17.24 11.62
C SER A 381 -3.76 15.99 10.93
N ALA A 382 -5.06 16.03 10.64
CA ALA A 382 -5.77 14.98 9.93
C ALA A 382 -5.07 14.53 8.64
N ALA A 383 -4.89 13.21 8.50
CA ALA A 383 -4.44 12.60 7.26
C ALA A 383 -5.57 12.62 6.24
N PRO A 384 -5.26 12.77 4.95
CA PRO A 384 -6.20 12.45 3.89
C PRO A 384 -6.57 10.97 3.90
N PHE A 385 -7.74 10.67 3.36
CA PHE A 385 -8.14 9.31 3.01
C PHE A 385 -8.99 9.33 1.75
N ASN A 386 -8.95 8.21 1.02
CA ASN A 386 -9.76 8.01 -0.16
C ASN A 386 -11.16 7.54 0.23
N ALA A 387 -12.19 8.33 -0.08
CA ALA A 387 -13.56 7.87 0.08
C ALA A 387 -13.94 6.98 -1.10
N THR A 388 -14.63 5.88 -0.81
CA THR A 388 -15.02 4.89 -1.83
C THR A 388 -16.53 4.86 -2.01
N ALA A 389 -16.96 4.38 -3.18
CA ALA A 389 -18.36 4.10 -3.47
C ALA A 389 -18.89 2.89 -2.68
N GLY A 390 -18.00 1.97 -2.28
CA GLY A 390 -18.33 0.76 -1.52
C GLY A 390 -18.85 -0.41 -2.37
N SER A 391 -18.82 -0.25 -3.70
CA SER A 391 -19.22 -1.25 -4.68
C SER A 391 -18.54 -0.95 -6.02
N ASP A 392 -18.43 -1.96 -6.88
CA ASP A 392 -17.98 -1.82 -8.26
C ASP A 392 -19.09 -1.17 -9.12
N LEU A 393 -18.96 0.12 -9.38
CA LEU A 393 -19.87 0.95 -10.18
C LEU A 393 -19.40 1.14 -11.63
N ASN A 394 -18.11 0.93 -11.89
CA ASN A 394 -17.48 1.06 -13.21
C ASN A 394 -17.37 -0.30 -13.94
N ALA A 395 -17.72 -1.42 -13.31
CA ALA A 395 -17.66 -2.78 -13.83
C ALA A 395 -16.26 -3.27 -14.25
N ASP A 396 -15.20 -2.74 -13.64
CA ASP A 396 -13.83 -3.22 -13.85
C ASP A 396 -13.46 -4.41 -12.95
N GLY A 397 -14.38 -4.89 -12.10
CA GLY A 397 -14.15 -6.02 -11.21
C GLY A 397 -13.32 -5.69 -9.97
N ASP A 398 -13.10 -4.42 -9.64
CA ASP A 398 -12.47 -3.94 -8.41
C ASP A 398 -13.43 -2.99 -7.65
N ASN A 399 -13.94 -3.43 -6.51
CA ASN A 399 -14.88 -2.65 -5.70
C ASN A 399 -14.20 -1.66 -4.73
N ALA A 400 -12.86 -1.69 -4.63
CA ALA A 400 -12.11 -0.91 -3.65
C ALA A 400 -11.61 0.44 -4.22
N THR A 401 -11.55 0.58 -5.54
CA THR A 401 -10.98 1.74 -6.24
C THR A 401 -12.03 2.81 -6.56
N ASP A 402 -13.29 2.41 -6.75
CA ASP A 402 -14.36 3.30 -7.18
C ASP A 402 -14.66 4.42 -6.18
N ARG A 403 -14.66 5.68 -6.66
CA ARG A 403 -14.92 6.87 -5.85
C ARG A 403 -16.29 7.48 -6.11
N PRO A 404 -16.87 8.17 -5.11
CA PRO A 404 -18.09 8.96 -5.27
C PRO A 404 -17.92 10.05 -6.34
N TYR A 405 -19.03 10.40 -6.98
CA TYR A 405 -19.12 11.55 -7.88
C TYR A 405 -19.77 12.72 -7.14
N SER A 406 -19.25 13.93 -7.32
CA SER A 406 -19.85 15.16 -6.76
C SER A 406 -20.90 15.78 -7.68
N ALA A 407 -20.83 15.47 -8.98
CA ALA A 407 -21.80 15.82 -10.01
C ALA A 407 -21.71 14.80 -11.14
N VAL A 408 -22.68 14.78 -12.06
CA VAL A 408 -22.62 13.92 -13.25
C VAL A 408 -21.30 14.17 -13.99
N GLY A 409 -20.52 13.11 -14.21
CA GLY A 409 -19.21 13.19 -14.88
C GLY A 409 -18.06 13.75 -14.02
N VAL A 410 -18.30 14.13 -12.76
CA VAL A 410 -17.30 14.76 -11.90
C VAL A 410 -16.98 13.86 -10.71
N THR A 411 -15.90 13.10 -10.83
CA THR A 411 -15.37 12.27 -9.75
C THR A 411 -14.80 13.13 -8.60
N MET A 412 -15.08 12.75 -7.36
CA MET A 412 -14.40 13.34 -6.22
C MET A 412 -12.89 13.01 -6.25
N PRO A 413 -12.02 13.93 -5.84
CA PRO A 413 -10.58 13.72 -5.94
C PRO A 413 -10.13 12.57 -5.04
N ARG A 414 -9.11 11.83 -5.51
CA ARG A 414 -8.42 10.83 -4.69
C ARG A 414 -7.92 11.49 -3.41
N ASN A 415 -8.08 10.83 -2.28
CA ASN A 415 -7.70 11.37 -0.97
C ASN A 415 -8.31 12.76 -0.66
N GLY A 416 -9.52 13.05 -1.17
CA GLY A 416 -10.18 14.34 -1.02
C GLY A 416 -10.69 14.64 0.39
N PHE A 417 -10.88 13.63 1.24
CA PHE A 417 -11.40 13.79 2.59
C PHE A 417 -10.29 13.70 3.63
N ARG A 418 -10.49 14.38 4.78
CA ARG A 418 -9.58 14.34 5.92
C ARG A 418 -10.18 13.53 7.06
N ASN A 419 -9.35 12.73 7.72
CA ASN A 419 -9.68 11.96 8.92
C ASN A 419 -9.66 12.87 10.17
N ARG A 420 -9.53 12.30 11.37
CA ARG A 420 -9.36 13.06 12.62
C ARG A 420 -7.88 13.38 12.88
N PRO A 421 -7.56 14.52 13.53
CA PRO A 421 -6.22 14.79 14.02
C PRO A 421 -5.86 13.82 15.16
N VAL A 422 -4.57 13.61 15.40
CA VAL A 422 -4.05 12.70 16.43
C VAL A 422 -3.19 13.49 17.41
N TYR A 423 -3.45 13.32 18.71
CA TYR A 423 -2.78 14.02 19.80
C TYR A 423 -2.29 13.02 20.85
N VAL A 424 -0.98 12.80 20.88
CA VAL A 424 -0.35 11.91 21.86
C VAL A 424 0.50 12.75 22.80
N THR A 425 0.19 12.72 24.10
CA THR A 425 0.98 13.38 25.14
C THR A 425 1.37 12.37 26.20
N ASN A 426 2.65 12.32 26.56
CA ASN A 426 3.17 11.47 27.61
C ASN A 426 3.87 12.32 28.67
N LEU A 427 3.71 11.95 29.94
CA LEU A 427 4.32 12.62 31.08
C LEU A 427 5.04 11.60 31.95
N ARG A 428 6.15 12.02 32.56
CA ARG A 428 6.92 11.21 33.51
C ARG A 428 7.25 12.06 34.72
N VAL A 429 7.06 11.50 35.90
CA VAL A 429 7.56 12.05 37.16
C VAL A 429 8.42 11.00 37.83
N GLY A 430 9.68 11.31 38.08
CA GLY A 430 10.60 10.43 38.78
C GLY A 430 11.21 11.11 39.99
N ARG A 431 11.58 10.32 41.01
CA ARG A 431 12.43 10.77 42.11
C ARG A 431 13.53 9.75 42.37
N GLN A 432 14.74 10.25 42.54
CA GLN A 432 15.87 9.44 42.95
C GLN A 432 16.16 9.63 44.44
N PHE A 433 16.23 8.52 45.16
CA PHE A 433 16.64 8.43 46.55
C PHE A 433 18.03 7.81 46.61
N ARG A 434 19.00 8.51 47.21
CA ARG A 434 20.30 7.90 47.52
C ARG A 434 20.11 7.02 48.76
N ILE A 435 20.57 5.77 48.68
CA ILE A 435 20.55 4.85 49.83
C ILE A 435 21.97 4.80 50.43
N THR A 436 22.99 4.60 49.59
CA THR A 436 24.40 4.70 49.97
C THR A 436 25.16 5.54 48.95
N GLU A 437 26.49 5.64 49.09
CA GLU A 437 27.35 6.27 48.08
C GLU A 437 27.35 5.52 46.74
N LYS A 438 27.10 4.21 46.76
CA LYS A 438 27.09 3.34 45.58
C LYS A 438 25.68 2.99 45.11
N SER A 439 24.71 2.96 46.02
CA SER A 439 23.34 2.52 45.73
C SER A 439 22.29 3.64 45.73
N LYS A 440 21.37 3.57 44.78
CA LYS A 440 20.23 4.48 44.65
C LYS A 440 18.94 3.74 44.29
N LEU A 441 17.83 4.23 44.81
CA LEU A 441 16.48 3.81 44.46
C LEU A 441 15.84 4.89 43.58
N GLN A 442 15.29 4.50 42.45
CA GLN A 442 14.59 5.39 41.53
C GLN A 442 13.13 4.97 41.48
N PHE A 443 12.25 5.86 41.91
CA PHE A 443 10.81 5.73 41.73
C PHE A 443 10.39 6.54 40.51
N SER A 444 9.50 6.02 39.67
CA SER A 444 8.89 6.76 38.58
C SER A 444 7.43 6.42 38.37
N VAL A 445 6.69 7.41 37.89
CA VAL A 445 5.34 7.28 37.35
C VAL A 445 5.38 7.80 35.92
N ASP A 446 5.00 6.95 34.98
CA ASP A 446 4.89 7.26 33.56
C ASP A 446 3.40 7.22 33.17
N LEU A 447 2.94 8.29 32.54
CA LEU A 447 1.59 8.47 32.03
C LEU A 447 1.68 8.52 30.50
N PHE A 448 1.20 7.48 29.83
CA PHE A 448 1.07 7.44 28.38
C PHE A 448 -0.33 7.89 27.98
N ASN A 449 -0.42 8.68 26.90
CA ASN A 449 -1.66 9.39 26.53
C ASN A 449 -2.30 10.08 27.75
N ALA A 450 -1.53 10.91 28.45
CA ALA A 450 -1.83 11.46 29.77
C ALA A 450 -3.13 12.27 29.88
N PHE A 451 -3.72 12.68 28.74
CA PHE A 451 -4.99 13.41 28.67
C PHE A 451 -6.15 12.55 28.13
N ASP A 452 -5.93 11.25 27.97
CA ASP A 452 -6.91 10.28 27.48
C ASP A 452 -7.59 10.72 26.17
N ASN A 453 -6.79 11.23 25.22
CA ASN A 453 -7.30 11.57 23.90
C ASN A 453 -7.67 10.29 23.16
N ASP A 454 -8.91 10.19 22.69
CA ASP A 454 -9.41 8.95 22.06
C ASP A 454 -8.58 8.51 20.83
N ASN A 455 -8.04 9.48 20.07
CA ASN A 455 -7.24 9.30 18.87
C ASN A 455 -7.84 8.31 17.84
N VAL A 456 -9.16 8.12 17.88
CA VAL A 456 -9.88 7.22 16.98
C VAL A 456 -9.88 7.80 15.57
N ILE A 457 -9.53 7.01 14.56
CA ILE A 457 -9.55 7.41 13.16
C ILE A 457 -10.55 6.55 12.36
N PHE A 458 -11.20 7.18 11.39
CA PHE A 458 -12.11 6.47 10.48
C PHE A 458 -11.36 5.43 9.67
N ALA A 459 -11.93 4.23 9.54
CA ALA A 459 -11.35 3.10 8.81
C ALA A 459 -12.44 2.20 8.23
N GLY A 460 -12.03 1.22 7.40
CA GLY A 460 -12.91 0.19 6.85
C GLY A 460 -14.15 0.78 6.15
N ASN A 461 -15.31 0.19 6.45
CA ASN A 461 -16.59 0.59 5.85
C ASN A 461 -17.01 2.03 6.20
N ASN A 462 -16.43 2.68 7.21
CA ASN A 462 -16.73 4.07 7.54
C ASN A 462 -16.06 5.07 6.58
N LEU A 463 -15.26 4.59 5.62
CA LEU A 463 -14.73 5.38 4.51
C LEU A 463 -15.64 5.36 3.26
N ILE A 464 -16.68 4.51 3.28
CA ILE A 464 -17.64 4.39 2.17
C ILE A 464 -18.57 5.59 2.19
N TYR A 465 -18.51 6.42 1.15
CA TYR A 465 -19.41 7.55 0.94
C TYR A 465 -20.71 7.13 0.24
N GLY A 466 -20.65 6.05 -0.55
CA GLY A 466 -21.67 5.70 -1.53
C GLY A 466 -21.36 6.30 -2.90
N PRO A 467 -22.27 6.17 -3.89
CA PRO A 467 -21.99 6.53 -5.27
C PRO A 467 -21.88 8.04 -5.52
N GLY A 468 -22.40 8.87 -4.60
CA GLY A 468 -22.49 10.33 -4.70
C GLY A 468 -23.55 10.82 -5.71
N ILE A 469 -23.51 10.28 -6.93
CA ILE A 469 -24.55 10.40 -7.96
C ILE A 469 -25.15 9.03 -8.24
N ASN A 470 -26.48 8.94 -8.28
CA ASN A 470 -27.19 7.70 -8.53
C ASN A 470 -26.91 7.17 -9.94
N VAL A 471 -26.50 5.90 -10.04
CA VAL A 471 -26.08 5.25 -11.30
C VAL A 471 -27.21 5.08 -12.33
N THR A 472 -28.47 5.16 -11.90
CA THR A 472 -29.65 4.98 -12.75
C THR A 472 -30.30 6.32 -13.09
N THR A 473 -30.46 7.20 -12.10
CA THR A 473 -31.25 8.44 -12.27
C THR A 473 -30.41 9.69 -12.54
N GLY A 474 -29.10 9.66 -12.27
CA GLY A 474 -28.23 10.83 -12.35
C GLY A 474 -28.46 11.89 -11.27
N ALA A 475 -29.41 11.67 -10.36
CA ALA A 475 -29.65 12.55 -9.22
C ALA A 475 -28.59 12.37 -8.13
N ALA A 476 -28.45 13.35 -7.24
CA ALA A 476 -27.64 13.21 -6.04
C ALA A 476 -28.12 12.02 -5.19
N ALA A 477 -27.21 11.13 -4.85
CA ALA A 477 -27.49 10.02 -3.95
C ALA A 477 -27.24 10.44 -2.50
N PRO A 478 -28.01 9.93 -1.52
CA PRO A 478 -27.72 10.17 -0.12
C PRO A 478 -26.35 9.60 0.24
N ILE A 479 -25.66 10.28 1.15
CA ILE A 479 -24.40 9.80 1.74
C ILE A 479 -24.70 8.53 2.53
N ASP A 480 -23.87 7.50 2.40
CA ASP A 480 -23.98 6.28 3.19
C ASP A 480 -23.95 6.63 4.68
N SER A 481 -24.92 6.10 5.44
CA SER A 481 -25.06 6.35 6.89
C SER A 481 -23.83 5.98 7.73
N ARG A 482 -22.94 5.12 7.20
CA ARG A 482 -21.68 4.70 7.84
C ARG A 482 -20.55 5.69 7.60
N PHE A 483 -20.66 6.57 6.61
CA PHE A 483 -19.58 7.48 6.24
C PHE A 483 -19.20 8.37 7.42
N LYS A 484 -17.95 8.27 7.88
CA LYS A 484 -17.42 8.98 9.05
C LYS A 484 -18.24 8.77 10.33
N LEU A 485 -18.85 7.59 10.50
CA LEU A 485 -19.58 7.25 11.71
C LEU A 485 -18.62 6.96 12.87
N LEU A 486 -18.52 7.88 13.84
CA LEU A 486 -17.63 7.73 15.00
C LEU A 486 -18.24 6.84 16.10
N ARG A 487 -19.54 7.04 16.38
CA ARG A 487 -20.29 6.36 17.43
C ARG A 487 -21.58 5.78 16.89
N ASN A 488 -22.01 4.67 17.44
CA ASN A 488 -23.30 4.04 17.15
C ASN A 488 -24.44 4.81 17.84
N ALA A 489 -25.68 4.46 17.51
CA ALA A 489 -26.86 5.10 18.09
C ALA A 489 -26.98 4.94 19.62
N ASP A 490 -26.37 3.89 20.19
CA ASP A 490 -26.29 3.65 21.63
C ASP A 490 -25.18 4.46 22.34
N GLY A 491 -24.44 5.30 21.61
CA GLY A 491 -23.34 6.12 22.11
C GLY A 491 -21.98 5.39 22.19
N SER A 492 -21.92 4.08 21.94
CA SER A 492 -20.67 3.33 21.88
C SER A 492 -19.80 3.74 20.69
N TYR A 493 -18.48 3.61 20.79
CA TYR A 493 -17.61 3.82 19.63
C TYR A 493 -17.87 2.75 18.57
N ASN A 494 -17.92 3.17 17.30
CA ASN A 494 -18.04 2.23 16.20
C ASN A 494 -16.73 1.44 16.04
N THR A 495 -16.81 0.13 16.23
CA THR A 495 -15.66 -0.80 16.25
C THR A 495 -15.01 -1.02 14.88
N VAL A 496 -15.60 -0.51 13.80
CA VAL A 496 -14.99 -0.49 12.46
C VAL A 496 -13.85 0.54 12.39
N ASN A 497 -13.88 1.58 13.24
CA ASN A 497 -12.82 2.57 13.31
C ASN A 497 -11.56 2.00 13.97
N SER A 498 -10.40 2.56 13.63
CA SER A 498 -9.15 2.19 14.32
C SER A 498 -9.05 2.99 15.61
N PRO A 499 -8.93 2.34 16.79
CA PRO A 499 -8.72 3.04 18.04
C PRO A 499 -7.30 3.63 18.11
N GLY A 500 -7.14 4.68 18.91
CA GLY A 500 -5.83 5.13 19.35
C GLY A 500 -5.37 4.40 20.63
N ASP A 501 -4.16 4.70 21.08
CA ASP A 501 -3.65 4.17 22.35
C ASP A 501 -4.45 4.76 23.53
N PRO A 502 -4.92 3.93 24.48
CA PRO A 502 -5.63 4.42 25.66
C PRO A 502 -4.67 5.12 26.63
N PHE A 503 -5.22 5.84 27.61
CA PHE A 503 -4.44 6.22 28.79
C PHE A 503 -3.82 4.98 29.47
N GLN A 504 -2.52 5.03 29.75
CA GLN A 504 -1.83 3.99 30.50
C GLN A 504 -0.96 4.62 31.58
N LEU A 505 -1.05 4.06 32.79
CA LEU A 505 -0.20 4.43 33.92
C LEU A 505 0.78 3.29 34.21
N GLN A 506 2.06 3.61 34.25
CA GLN A 506 3.11 2.68 34.64
C GLN A 506 3.87 3.22 35.84
N ILE A 507 4.04 2.38 36.87
CA ILE A 507 4.87 2.69 38.04
C ILE A 507 6.14 1.87 37.94
N GLY A 508 7.28 2.54 38.07
CA GLY A 508 8.60 1.94 38.02
C GLY A 508 9.34 2.09 39.35
N LEU A 509 9.95 1.00 39.80
CA LEU A 509 10.92 1.00 40.89
C LEU A 509 12.21 0.37 40.38
N LYS A 510 13.31 1.12 40.40
CA LYS A 510 14.62 0.66 39.94
C LYS A 510 15.66 0.85 41.03
N PHE A 511 16.27 -0.24 41.46
CA PHE A 511 17.47 -0.20 42.32
C PHE A 511 18.71 -0.24 41.43
N VAL A 512 19.66 0.66 41.69
CA VAL A 512 20.94 0.74 40.97
C VAL A 512 22.05 0.65 42.00
N PHE A 513 22.99 -0.28 41.80
CA PHE A 513 24.13 -0.56 42.67
C PHE A 513 25.46 -0.12 42.04
#